data_AF-V5V3B2-F1
#
_entry.id   AF-V5V3B2-F1
#
_cell.length_a   1.000
_cell.length_b   1.000
_cell.length_c   1.000
_cell.angle_alpha   90.00
_cell.angle_beta   90.00
_cell.angle_gamma   90.00
#
_symmetry.space_group_name_H-M   'P 1'
#
loop_
_entity.id
_entity.type
_entity.pdbx_description
1 polymer ?
#
loop_
_entity_poly.entity_id
_entity_poly.type
_entity_poly.pdbx_seq_one_letter_code
_entity_poly.pdbx_strand_id
1 'polypeptide(L)'
;MSDTPQAPIVEAGPVGRLLQSQNLSVESLGRDASGVEMIKVDRDRLLAVCQALYADGFNYLRCQAAYDSGPGQDLVSTYHLVKLTDNADRPPEVCIKVFLPRHDPRLPSVYWIWKTADWQERESYDMFGIVYEGHPNLKRILMPEDWVGWPLRKDYITPDFYELQEAY
;
A
#
# COMPACT_ATOMS: atom_id res chain seq x y z
N MET A 1 -0.33 -27.75 17.27
CA MET A 1 -0.37 -26.36 17.78
C MET A 1 0.95 -25.72 17.36
N SER A 2 0.99 -25.12 16.17
CA SER A 2 2.18 -24.48 15.62
C SER A 2 2.30 -23.08 16.22
N ASP A 3 3.22 -22.93 17.14
CA ASP A 3 3.60 -21.66 17.75
C ASP A 3 4.18 -20.77 16.65
N THR A 4 3.44 -19.72 16.26
CA THR A 4 3.93 -18.76 15.27
C THR A 4 4.90 -17.85 16.03
N PRO A 5 6.18 -17.74 15.62
CA PRO A 5 7.15 -16.94 16.37
C PRO A 5 6.65 -15.49 16.43
N GLN A 6 6.37 -15.04 17.65
CA GLN A 6 5.93 -13.68 17.93
C GLN A 6 7.07 -12.75 17.49
N ALA A 7 6.81 -11.91 16.48
CA ALA A 7 7.79 -10.96 15.97
C ALA A 7 8.31 -10.10 17.14
N PRO A 8 9.63 -9.78 17.17
CA PRO A 8 10.18 -8.96 18.24
C PRO A 8 9.40 -7.65 18.34
N ILE A 9 9.08 -7.22 19.56
CA ILE A 9 8.34 -5.98 19.81
C ILE A 9 9.24 -4.83 19.36
N VAL A 10 9.03 -4.36 18.13
CA VAL A 10 9.74 -3.20 17.61
C VAL A 10 9.14 -1.95 18.24
N GLU A 11 9.99 -1.09 18.80
CA GLU A 11 9.53 0.17 19.39
C GLU A 11 8.82 1.03 18.32
N ALA A 12 7.70 1.65 18.71
CA ALA A 12 7.00 2.58 17.86
C ALA A 12 7.86 3.83 17.62
N GLY A 13 7.97 4.28 16.37
CA GLY A 13 8.63 5.53 16.03
C GLY A 13 7.75 6.74 16.34
N PRO A 14 8.17 7.95 15.92
CA PRO A 14 7.42 9.18 16.14
C PRO A 14 5.97 9.10 15.63
N VAL A 15 5.73 8.49 14.47
CA VAL A 15 4.39 8.42 13.88
C VAL A 15 3.54 7.38 14.59
N GLY A 16 4.09 6.21 14.92
CA GLY A 16 3.39 5.21 15.71
C GLY A 16 2.96 5.75 17.09
N ARG A 17 3.81 6.54 17.75
CA ARG A 17 3.47 7.19 19.04
C ARG A 17 2.40 8.25 18.90
N LEU A 18 2.42 9.05 17.83
CA LEU A 18 1.36 10.01 17.52
C LEU A 18 0.01 9.31 17.32
N LEU A 19 -0.03 8.23 16.54
CA LEU A 19 -1.27 7.49 16.30
C LEU A 19 -1.79 6.84 17.59
N GLN A 20 -0.89 6.31 18.42
CA GLN A 20 -1.25 5.75 19.72
C GLN A 20 -1.86 6.79 20.66
N SER A 21 -1.41 8.05 20.65
CA SER A 21 -1.99 9.12 21.47
C SER A 21 -3.40 9.55 21.00
N GLN A 22 -3.74 9.24 19.76
CA GLN A 22 -5.08 9.46 19.17
C GLN A 22 -5.98 8.21 19.25
N ASN A 23 -5.61 7.22 20.08
CA ASN A 23 -6.32 5.93 20.21
C ASN A 23 -6.37 5.11 18.91
N LEU A 24 -5.48 5.39 17.95
CA LEU A 24 -5.29 4.62 16.73
C LEU A 24 -4.08 3.71 16.88
N SER A 25 -4.27 2.56 17.53
CA SER A 25 -3.19 1.57 17.64
C SER A 25 -2.86 0.96 16.28
N VAL A 26 -1.57 1.03 15.94
CA VAL A 26 -0.95 0.47 14.74
C VAL A 26 0.22 -0.43 15.13
N GLU A 27 0.55 -1.40 14.29
CA GLU A 27 1.68 -2.29 14.53
C GLU A 27 2.95 -1.66 13.92
N SER A 28 4.00 -1.43 14.73
CA SER A 28 5.29 -0.93 14.23
C SER A 28 6.06 -2.06 13.55
N LEU A 29 6.48 -1.86 12.30
CA LEU A 29 7.32 -2.80 11.55
C LEU A 29 8.82 -2.45 11.60
N GLY A 30 9.18 -1.40 12.34
CA GLY A 30 10.54 -0.86 12.38
C GLY A 30 10.83 0.14 11.27
N ARG A 31 12.11 0.26 10.91
CA ARG A 31 12.59 1.21 9.91
C ARG A 31 13.01 0.50 8.64
N ASP A 32 12.80 1.15 7.50
CA ASP A 32 13.33 0.67 6.22
C ASP A 32 14.85 0.91 6.11
N ALA A 33 15.44 0.44 5.00
CA ALA A 33 16.88 0.61 4.75
C ALA A 33 17.33 2.07 4.64
N SER A 34 16.40 3.00 4.38
CA SER A 34 16.64 4.45 4.34
C SER A 34 16.34 5.14 5.67
N GLY A 35 15.91 4.39 6.70
CA GLY A 35 15.60 4.89 8.02
C GLY A 35 14.17 5.42 8.20
N VAL A 36 13.28 5.25 7.21
CA VAL A 36 11.87 5.67 7.27
C VAL A 36 11.07 4.70 8.13
N GLU A 37 10.18 5.22 8.96
CA GLU A 37 9.31 4.41 9.81
C GLU A 37 8.28 3.65 8.97
N MET A 38 8.14 2.35 9.21
CA MET A 38 7.12 1.50 8.61
C MET A 38 6.08 1.10 9.65
N ILE A 39 4.80 1.33 9.35
CA ILE A 39 3.67 0.95 10.20
C ILE A 39 2.73 0.03 9.44
N LYS A 40 2.27 -1.03 10.11
CA LYS A 40 1.22 -1.92 9.62
C LYS A 40 -0.13 -1.45 10.15
N VAL A 41 -1.08 -1.33 9.23
CA VAL A 41 -2.43 -0.84 9.49
C VAL A 41 -3.43 -1.80 8.87
N ASP A 42 -4.45 -2.17 9.65
CA ASP A 42 -5.55 -2.98 9.16
C ASP A 42 -6.40 -2.17 8.17
N ARG A 43 -6.93 -2.84 7.12
CA ARG A 43 -7.72 -2.19 6.07
C ARG A 43 -8.89 -1.35 6.59
N ASP A 44 -9.52 -1.79 7.69
CA ASP A 44 -10.67 -1.11 8.29
C ASP A 44 -10.30 0.19 9.02
N ARG A 45 -9.02 0.35 9.41
CA ARG A 45 -8.51 1.53 10.11
C ARG A 45 -7.76 2.49 9.19
N LEU A 46 -7.54 2.11 7.93
CA LEU A 46 -6.72 2.87 6.99
C LEU A 46 -7.18 4.33 6.87
N LEU A 47 -8.47 4.57 6.63
CA LEU A 47 -8.99 5.93 6.46
C LEU A 47 -8.81 6.79 7.71
N ALA A 48 -9.03 6.23 8.90
CA ALA A 48 -8.85 6.94 10.15
C ALA A 48 -7.38 7.34 10.36
N VAL A 49 -6.44 6.42 10.11
CA VAL A 49 -5.00 6.69 10.17
C VAL A 49 -4.60 7.74 9.13
N CYS A 50 -5.06 7.60 7.89
CA CYS A 50 -4.71 8.55 6.83
C CYS A 50 -5.26 9.96 7.11
N GLN A 51 -6.48 10.09 7.66
CA GLN A 51 -7.03 11.39 8.07
C GLN A 51 -6.23 12.02 9.21
N ALA A 52 -5.85 11.24 10.21
CA ALA A 52 -5.00 11.69 11.31
C ALA A 52 -3.65 12.21 10.81
N LEU A 53 -3.00 11.47 9.91
CA LEU A 53 -1.71 11.85 9.34
C LEU A 53 -1.81 13.08 8.43
N TYR A 54 -2.88 13.18 7.64
CA TYR A 54 -3.14 14.37 6.83
C TYR A 54 -3.29 15.62 7.71
N ALA A 55 -4.05 15.52 8.79
CA ALA A 55 -4.24 16.62 9.75
C ALA A 55 -2.93 16.98 10.51
N ASP A 56 -2.07 15.99 10.77
CA ASP A 56 -0.74 16.19 11.37
C ASP A 56 0.28 16.83 10.41
N GLY A 57 -0.04 16.90 9.11
CA GLY A 57 0.75 17.61 8.10
C GLY A 57 1.43 16.72 7.06
N PHE A 58 1.10 15.43 6.98
CA PHE A 58 1.48 14.58 5.85
C PHE A 58 0.64 14.93 4.62
N ASN A 59 0.95 16.07 4.03
CA ASN A 59 0.27 16.66 2.88
C ASN A 59 0.69 16.06 1.53
N TYR A 60 1.76 15.26 1.48
CA TYR A 60 2.30 14.70 0.25
C TYR A 60 2.33 13.17 0.27
N LEU A 61 1.39 12.54 -0.44
CA LEU A 61 1.49 11.13 -0.82
C LEU A 61 2.48 11.01 -1.97
N ARG A 62 3.70 10.52 -1.67
CA ARG A 62 4.81 10.43 -2.64
C ARG A 62 4.63 9.23 -3.56
N CYS A 63 4.31 8.08 -2.98
CA CYS A 63 4.19 6.83 -3.71
C CYS A 63 3.18 5.92 -3.00
N GLN A 64 2.04 5.70 -3.64
CA GLN A 64 1.21 4.54 -3.38
C GLN A 64 1.68 3.42 -4.30
N ALA A 65 2.00 2.27 -3.72
CA ALA A 65 2.46 1.11 -4.46
C ALA A 65 1.79 -0.16 -3.91
N ALA A 66 1.88 -1.22 -4.67
CA ALA A 66 1.49 -2.54 -4.22
C ALA A 66 2.65 -3.52 -4.42
N TYR A 67 2.77 -4.49 -3.53
CA TYR A 67 3.68 -5.60 -3.70
C TYR A 67 3.05 -6.91 -3.24
N ASP A 68 3.58 -7.99 -3.79
CA ASP A 68 3.22 -9.35 -3.43
C ASP A 68 4.24 -9.88 -2.43
N SER A 69 3.81 -10.20 -1.20
CA SER A 69 4.73 -10.67 -0.15
C SER A 69 5.32 -12.05 -0.43
N GLY A 70 4.68 -12.83 -1.30
CA GLY A 70 5.16 -14.13 -1.75
C GLY A 70 4.03 -14.96 -2.39
N PRO A 71 4.36 -16.03 -3.15
CA PRO A 71 3.36 -16.90 -3.73
C PRO A 71 2.42 -17.47 -2.67
N GLY A 72 1.11 -17.21 -2.80
CA GLY A 72 0.10 -17.65 -1.83
C GLY A 72 0.04 -16.85 -0.51
N GLN A 73 0.92 -15.86 -0.31
CA GLN A 73 0.91 -14.97 0.85
C GLN A 73 0.09 -13.70 0.59
N ASP A 74 -0.04 -12.81 1.57
CA ASP A 74 -0.85 -11.60 1.45
C ASP A 74 -0.31 -10.64 0.36
N LEU A 75 -1.22 -9.92 -0.27
CA LEU A 75 -0.88 -8.74 -1.05
C LEU A 75 -0.73 -7.56 -0.11
N VAL A 76 0.14 -6.62 -0.44
CA VAL A 76 0.41 -5.47 0.41
C VAL A 76 0.25 -4.20 -0.40
N SER A 77 -0.67 -3.33 0.04
CA SER A 77 -0.76 -1.96 -0.45
C SER A 77 0.06 -1.06 0.47
N THR A 78 1.04 -0.35 -0.07
CA THR A 78 1.90 0.58 0.66
C THR A 78 1.60 2.03 0.30
N TYR A 79 1.75 2.91 1.28
CA TYR A 79 1.57 4.35 1.13
C TYR A 79 2.76 5.06 1.76
N HIS A 80 3.63 5.61 0.93
CA HIS A 80 4.76 6.42 1.35
C HIS A 80 4.33 7.89 1.43
N LEU A 81 4.29 8.41 2.64
CA LEU A 81 3.85 9.77 2.96
C LEU A 81 5.02 10.61 3.44
N VAL A 82 4.96 11.90 3.13
CA VAL A 82 5.99 12.89 3.49
C VAL A 82 5.31 14.15 3.98
N LYS A 83 5.89 14.78 5.01
CA LYS A 83 5.51 16.16 5.40
C LYS A 83 6.27 17.15 4.52
N LEU A 84 5.63 17.63 3.46
CA LEU A 84 6.25 18.57 2.53
C LEU A 84 6.08 20.01 3.03
N THR A 85 7.20 20.69 3.26
CA THR A 85 7.25 22.12 3.61
C THR A 85 8.26 22.84 2.71
N ASP A 86 8.15 24.16 2.62
CA ASP A 86 9.13 24.96 1.91
C ASP A 86 10.54 24.76 2.50
N ASN A 87 11.53 24.57 1.62
CA ASN A 87 12.95 24.40 1.97
C ASN A 87 13.26 23.27 2.97
N ALA A 88 12.49 22.17 2.95
CA ALA A 88 12.75 21.03 3.82
C ALA A 88 14.06 20.31 3.48
N ASP A 89 14.98 20.20 4.44
CA ASP A 89 16.10 19.24 4.42
C ASP A 89 15.70 18.00 5.22
N ARG A 90 15.52 16.87 4.52
CA ARG A 90 15.06 15.57 5.06
C ARG A 90 13.75 15.67 5.86
N PRO A 91 12.62 15.97 5.19
CA PRO A 91 11.32 16.03 5.86
C PRO A 91 10.95 14.69 6.53
N PRO A 92 10.13 14.70 7.60
CA PRO A 92 9.59 13.48 8.18
C PRO A 92 8.82 12.63 7.16
N GLU A 93 9.10 11.34 7.14
CA GLU A 93 8.48 10.36 6.23
C GLU A 93 7.93 9.17 7.01
N VAL A 94 6.89 8.54 6.47
CA VAL A 94 6.34 7.29 6.98
C VAL A 94 5.83 6.42 5.84
N CYS A 95 6.02 5.11 5.96
CA CYS A 95 5.46 4.10 5.08
C CYS A 95 4.35 3.34 5.80
N ILE A 96 3.12 3.50 5.33
CA ILE A 96 1.99 2.68 5.78
C ILE A 96 1.96 1.41 4.94
N LYS A 97 1.80 0.25 5.57
CA LYS A 97 1.61 -1.04 4.92
C LYS A 97 0.29 -1.65 5.33
N VAL A 98 -0.53 -1.99 4.35
CA VAL A 98 -1.82 -2.67 4.55
C VAL A 98 -1.73 -4.04 3.93
N PHE A 99 -1.78 -5.07 4.77
CA PHE A 99 -1.73 -6.47 4.35
C PHE A 99 -3.16 -6.93 4.05
N LEU A 100 -3.33 -7.56 2.90
CA LEU A 100 -4.61 -7.94 2.32
C LEU A 100 -4.57 -9.40 1.90
N PRO A 101 -5.55 -10.20 2.32
CA PRO A 101 -5.60 -11.59 1.92
C PRO A 101 -5.89 -11.71 0.43
N ARG A 102 -5.22 -12.65 -0.26
CA ARG A 102 -5.37 -12.84 -1.72
C ARG A 102 -6.79 -13.17 -2.20
N HIS A 103 -7.57 -13.86 -1.36
CA HIS A 103 -8.94 -14.22 -1.69
C HIS A 103 -9.89 -13.03 -1.62
N ASP A 104 -9.50 -11.98 -0.89
CA ASP A 104 -10.30 -10.78 -0.68
C ASP A 104 -9.44 -9.51 -0.62
N PRO A 105 -8.73 -9.15 -1.71
CA PRO A 105 -7.77 -8.06 -1.69
C PRO A 105 -8.45 -6.71 -1.85
N ARG A 106 -9.26 -6.31 -0.86
CA ARG A 106 -10.00 -5.05 -0.86
C ARG A 106 -9.62 -4.14 0.29
N LEU A 107 -9.62 -2.84 0.04
CA LEU A 107 -9.39 -1.79 1.04
C LEU A 107 -10.05 -0.47 0.60
N PRO A 108 -10.34 0.45 1.51
CA PRO A 108 -10.82 1.77 1.13
C PRO A 108 -9.76 2.60 0.39
N SER A 109 -10.19 3.31 -0.65
CA SER A 109 -9.37 4.27 -1.41
C SER A 109 -9.00 5.50 -0.58
N VAL A 110 -7.76 5.98 -0.70
CA VAL A 110 -7.30 7.23 -0.08
C VAL A 110 -7.39 8.43 -1.02
N TYR A 111 -8.01 8.28 -2.21
CA TYR A 111 -8.22 9.33 -3.20
C TYR A 111 -8.90 10.60 -2.64
N TRP A 112 -9.77 10.44 -1.63
CA TRP A 112 -10.47 11.57 -1.01
C TRP A 112 -9.57 12.38 -0.07
N ILE A 113 -8.43 11.82 0.35
CA ILE A 113 -7.43 12.46 1.20
C ILE A 113 -6.30 13.03 0.33
N TRP A 114 -5.70 12.20 -0.52
CA TRP A 114 -4.67 12.63 -1.48
C TRP A 114 -5.08 12.26 -2.90
N LYS A 115 -5.20 13.27 -3.77
CA LYS A 115 -5.55 13.07 -5.18
C LYS A 115 -4.46 12.33 -5.98
N THR A 116 -3.23 12.27 -5.47
CA THR A 116 -2.14 11.48 -6.05
C THR A 116 -2.51 9.99 -6.22
N ALA A 117 -3.42 9.49 -5.39
CA ALA A 117 -3.82 8.09 -5.39
C ALA A 117 -4.63 7.67 -6.63
N ASP A 118 -5.16 8.60 -7.45
CA ASP A 118 -6.05 8.26 -8.59
C ASP A 118 -5.41 7.23 -9.54
N TRP A 119 -4.27 7.57 -10.13
CA TRP A 119 -3.59 6.66 -11.06
C TRP A 119 -2.84 5.54 -10.36
N GLN A 120 -2.27 5.81 -9.18
CA GLN A 120 -1.46 4.84 -8.46
C GLN A 120 -2.31 3.66 -7.93
N GLU A 121 -3.49 3.94 -7.38
CA GLU A 121 -4.41 2.88 -6.94
C GLU A 121 -4.96 2.10 -8.14
N ARG A 122 -5.17 2.76 -9.27
CA ARG A 122 -5.55 2.09 -10.53
C ARG A 122 -4.44 1.20 -11.09
N GLU A 123 -3.18 1.61 -11.00
CA GLU A 123 -2.03 0.76 -11.33
C GLU A 123 -1.96 -0.47 -10.41
N SER A 124 -2.15 -0.26 -9.11
CA SER A 124 -2.18 -1.34 -8.11
C SER A 124 -3.33 -2.31 -8.37
N TYR A 125 -4.50 -1.80 -8.77
CA TYR A 125 -5.61 -2.62 -9.24
C TYR A 125 -5.23 -3.38 -10.51
N ASP A 126 -4.72 -2.71 -11.55
CA ASP A 126 -4.42 -3.30 -12.85
C ASP A 126 -3.37 -4.43 -12.78
N MET A 127 -2.35 -4.25 -11.93
CA MET A 127 -1.22 -5.16 -11.83
C MET A 127 -1.40 -6.26 -10.78
N PHE A 128 -2.01 -5.93 -9.64
CA PHE A 128 -2.12 -6.83 -8.48
C PHE A 128 -3.56 -7.21 -8.14
N GLY A 129 -4.57 -6.67 -8.82
CA GLY A 129 -5.97 -6.99 -8.56
C GLY A 129 -6.47 -6.56 -7.18
N ILE A 130 -5.85 -5.54 -6.58
CA ILE A 130 -6.30 -4.96 -5.32
C ILE A 130 -7.46 -4.00 -5.60
N VAL A 131 -8.61 -4.23 -4.98
CA VAL A 131 -9.82 -3.43 -5.19
C VAL A 131 -9.89 -2.29 -4.18
N TYR A 132 -9.85 -1.06 -4.67
CA TYR A 132 -9.94 0.15 -3.86
C TYR A 132 -11.39 0.65 -3.79
N GLU A 133 -12.05 0.41 -2.67
CA GLU A 133 -13.45 0.78 -2.45
C GLU A 133 -13.61 2.30 -2.31
N GLY A 134 -14.59 2.87 -3.02
CA GLY A 134 -14.82 4.33 -3.03
C GLY A 134 -13.93 5.12 -4.00
N HIS A 135 -13.12 4.45 -4.82
CA HIS A 135 -12.34 5.09 -5.88
C HIS A 135 -13.27 5.59 -7.02
N PRO A 136 -13.10 6.82 -7.55
CA PRO A 136 -14.03 7.42 -8.51
C PRO A 136 -14.08 6.71 -9.87
N ASN A 137 -12.96 6.15 -10.35
CA ASN A 137 -12.88 5.48 -11.65
C ASN A 137 -11.88 4.32 -11.62
N LEU A 138 -12.19 3.26 -10.86
CA LEU A 138 -11.32 2.10 -10.75
C LEU A 138 -11.41 1.23 -12.02
N LYS A 139 -10.45 1.43 -12.93
CA LYS A 139 -10.30 0.70 -14.19
C LYS A 139 -8.83 0.47 -14.48
N ARG A 140 -8.54 -0.53 -15.33
CA ARG A 140 -7.20 -0.77 -15.89
C ARG A 140 -6.67 0.46 -16.62
N ILE A 141 -5.35 0.64 -16.63
CA ILE A 141 -4.67 1.81 -17.22
C ILE A 141 -3.44 1.43 -18.05
N LEU A 142 -2.77 0.34 -17.69
CA LEU A 142 -1.59 -0.18 -18.36
C LEU A 142 -1.98 -1.34 -19.28
N MET A 143 -2.86 -2.23 -18.80
CA MET A 143 -3.33 -3.37 -19.58
C MET A 143 -4.57 -3.02 -20.41
N PRO A 144 -4.81 -3.75 -21.50
CA PRO A 144 -6.08 -3.73 -22.22
C PRO A 144 -7.26 -3.92 -21.25
N GLU A 145 -8.38 -3.24 -21.50
CA GLU A 145 -9.55 -3.27 -20.61
C GLU A 145 -10.18 -4.67 -20.48
N ASP A 146 -10.02 -5.49 -21.52
CA ASP A 146 -10.49 -6.87 -21.63
C ASP A 146 -9.50 -7.89 -21.05
N TRP A 147 -8.35 -7.45 -20.53
CA TRP A 147 -7.34 -8.36 -19.99
C TRP A 147 -7.84 -9.10 -18.74
N VAL A 148 -7.63 -10.42 -18.73
CA VAL A 148 -7.96 -11.29 -17.59
C VAL A 148 -6.68 -11.71 -16.88
N GLY A 149 -6.63 -11.48 -15.56
CA GLY A 149 -5.48 -11.79 -14.72
C GLY A 149 -4.73 -10.55 -14.22
N TRP A 150 -3.68 -10.80 -13.43
CA TRP A 150 -2.96 -9.79 -12.65
C TRP A 150 -1.43 -9.97 -12.82
N PRO A 151 -0.80 -9.28 -13.79
CA PRO A 151 0.55 -9.62 -14.27
C PRO A 151 1.67 -9.64 -13.22
N LEU A 152 1.63 -8.75 -12.21
CA LEU A 152 2.73 -8.63 -11.23
C LEU A 152 2.62 -9.58 -10.04
N ARG A 153 1.53 -10.35 -9.93
CA ARG A 153 1.42 -11.40 -8.92
C ARG A 153 2.32 -12.57 -9.29
N LYS A 154 2.90 -13.22 -8.27
CA LYS A 154 3.85 -14.34 -8.48
C LYS A 154 3.20 -15.63 -8.97
N ASP A 155 1.88 -15.70 -8.98
CA ASP A 155 1.05 -16.80 -9.48
C ASP A 155 0.50 -16.56 -10.90
N TYR A 156 0.88 -15.45 -11.56
CA TYR A 156 0.41 -15.14 -12.90
C TYR A 156 1.04 -16.05 -13.95
N ILE A 157 0.18 -16.67 -14.77
CA ILE A 157 0.57 -17.46 -15.94
C ILE A 157 0.23 -16.62 -17.16
N THR A 158 1.26 -16.18 -17.88
CA THR A 158 1.08 -15.42 -19.12
C THR A 158 0.39 -16.28 -20.17
N PRO A 159 -0.70 -15.80 -20.79
CA PRO A 159 -1.34 -16.53 -21.88
C PRO A 159 -0.40 -16.65 -23.10
N ASP A 160 -0.58 -17.71 -23.87
CA ASP A 160 0.19 -18.00 -25.07
C ASP A 160 -0.35 -17.17 -26.26
N PHE A 161 -0.15 -15.85 -26.20
CA PHE A 161 -0.48 -14.93 -27.29
C PHE A 161 0.58 -15.00 -28.37
N TYR A 162 0.16 -14.99 -29.64
CA TYR A 162 1.07 -15.03 -30.80
C TYR A 162 2.12 -13.92 -30.74
N GLU A 163 1.73 -12.73 -30.29
CA GLU A 163 2.60 -11.55 -30.17
C GLU A 163 3.68 -11.68 -29.07
N LEU A 164 3.52 -12.62 -28.13
CA LEU A 164 4.45 -12.86 -27.02
C LEU A 164 5.36 -14.08 -27.27
N GLN A 165 5.21 -14.76 -28.40
CA GLN A 165 6.02 -15.91 -28.79
C GLN A 165 7.41 -15.48 -29.29
N GLU A 166 8.31 -16.45 -29.38
CA GLU A 166 9.63 -16.25 -30.00
C GLU A 166 9.47 -15.82 -31.47
N ALA A 167 10.41 -15.00 -31.96
CA ALA A 167 10.33 -14.33 -33.26
C ALA A 167 10.61 -15.26 -34.47
N TYR A 168 9.86 -16.36 -34.56
CA TYR A 168 9.91 -17.33 -35.66
C TYR A 168 8.88 -17.04 -36.76
#